data_AF-A0A7X2NW71-F1
#
_entry.id   AF-A0A7X2NW71-F1
#
_cell.length_a   1.000
_cell.length_b   1.000
_cell.length_c   1.000
_cell.angle_alpha   90.00
_cell.angle_beta   90.00
_cell.angle_gamma   90.00
#
_symmetry.space_group_name_H-M   'P 1'
#
loop_
_entity.id
_entity.type
_entity.pdbx_description
1 polymer ?
#
loop_
_entity_poly.entity_id
_entity_poly.type
_entity_poly.pdbx_seq_one_letter_code
_entity_poly.pdbx_strand_id
1 'polypeptide(L)'
;MIDAKAFGEELAGIVKAATAPLLARIEALEGQVKAVEARPAGLTAEALAEQVEAVEARVKSHADEAMRKAMERGFAAQEDGLRQIVKECSELYDPELPDIPAMVAEAVEEAVKSIPAPQDGKDGARGERGEPGRDGLDVKDLFRADGGRLIAVMSDGTTKDLGVFVGKDGEPGRDGADGKDGSDGLGFEDMSFEFDEHGRVIAKFQRGDVVKSVRLPGIVDRGPYKSGESYEKGDAVSYGGSLWIAQDATNEKPDGGKGWRLAVKKGRDARAS
;
A
#
# COMPACT_ATOMS: atom_id res chain seq x y z
N MET A 1 36.33 -38.01 -96.10
CA MET A 1 36.79 -38.62 -94.84
C MET A 1 36.69 -37.52 -93.81
N ILE A 2 35.80 -37.63 -92.81
CA ILE A 2 35.69 -36.61 -91.76
C ILE A 2 36.96 -36.72 -90.91
N ASP A 3 37.63 -35.60 -90.68
CA ASP A 3 38.76 -35.54 -89.77
C ASP A 3 38.24 -35.66 -88.33
N ALA A 4 38.36 -36.86 -87.77
CA ALA A 4 37.89 -37.17 -86.43
C ALA A 4 38.57 -36.31 -85.35
N LYS A 5 39.80 -35.84 -85.61
CA LYS A 5 40.52 -34.97 -84.68
C LYS A 5 39.92 -33.56 -84.69
N ALA A 6 39.69 -33.00 -85.88
CA ALA A 6 39.06 -31.68 -86.01
C ALA A 6 37.65 -31.66 -85.41
N PHE A 7 36.85 -32.71 -85.65
CA PHE A 7 35.52 -32.84 -85.07
C PHE A 7 35.55 -32.99 -83.54
N GLY A 8 36.52 -33.73 -83.00
CA GLY A 8 36.71 -33.88 -81.56
C GLY A 8 37.11 -32.57 -80.87
N GLU A 9 37.96 -31.76 -81.50
CA GLU A 9 38.36 -30.45 -80.99
C GLU A 9 37.18 -29.46 -80.98
N GLU A 10 36.33 -29.49 -82.01
CA GLU A 10 35.13 -28.66 -82.09
C GLU A 10 34.10 -29.04 -81.01
N LEU A 11 33.83 -30.33 -80.83
CA LEU A 11 32.95 -30.81 -79.77
C LEU A 11 33.49 -30.48 -78.37
N ALA A 12 34.80 -30.62 -78.14
CA ALA A 12 35.42 -30.24 -76.87
C ALA A 12 35.26 -28.73 -76.61
N GLY A 13 35.38 -27.90 -77.65
CA GLY A 13 35.13 -26.46 -77.59
C GLY A 13 33.69 -26.13 -77.19
N ILE A 14 32.71 -26.78 -77.83
CA ILE A 14 31.28 -26.61 -77.56
C ILE A 14 30.94 -27.04 -76.13
N VAL A 15 31.41 -28.21 -75.71
CA VAL A 15 31.17 -28.72 -74.35
C VAL A 15 31.78 -27.77 -73.32
N LYS A 16 33.03 -27.33 -73.51
CA LYS A 16 33.69 -26.38 -72.60
C LYS A 16 32.96 -25.04 -72.53
N ALA A 17 32.48 -24.53 -73.66
CA ALA A 17 31.71 -23.30 -73.72
C ALA A 17 30.35 -23.44 -73.02
N ALA A 18 29.70 -24.59 -73.14
CA ALA A 18 28.43 -24.87 -72.46
C ALA A 18 28.60 -25.09 -70.96
N THR A 19 29.69 -25.70 -70.50
CA THR A 19 29.92 -26.03 -69.09
C THR A 19 30.55 -24.88 -68.29
N ALA A 20 31.31 -23.98 -68.92
CA ALA A 20 31.95 -22.85 -68.25
C ALA A 20 31.00 -21.95 -67.42
N PRO A 21 29.82 -21.51 -67.93
CA PRO A 21 28.91 -20.68 -67.14
C PRO A 21 28.27 -21.45 -65.97
N LEU A 22 28.09 -22.76 -66.10
CA LEU A 22 27.55 -23.60 -65.03
C LEU A 22 28.57 -23.74 -63.89
N LEU A 23 29.85 -23.96 -64.22
CA LEU A 23 30.94 -23.98 -63.24
C LEU A 23 31.07 -22.64 -62.49
N ALA A 24 31.06 -21.52 -63.21
CA ALA A 24 31.11 -20.19 -62.59
C ALA A 24 29.91 -19.94 -61.66
N ARG A 25 28.72 -20.44 -62.01
CA ARG A 25 27.53 -20.34 -61.16
C ARG A 25 27.63 -21.24 -59.92
N ILE A 26 28.23 -22.42 -60.03
CA ILE A 26 28.48 -23.31 -58.89
C ILE A 26 29.44 -22.63 -57.91
N GLU A 27 30.56 -22.08 -58.39
CA GLU A 27 31.52 -21.37 -57.54
C GLU A 27 30.87 -20.15 -56.85
N ALA A 28 30.05 -19.39 -57.58
CA ALA A 28 29.31 -18.27 -57.01
C ALA A 28 28.30 -18.71 -55.94
N LEU A 29 27.58 -19.81 -56.18
CA LEU A 29 26.62 -20.37 -55.22
C LEU A 29 27.33 -20.92 -53.98
N GLU A 30 28.46 -21.62 -54.14
CA GLU A 30 29.27 -22.10 -53.01
C GLU A 30 29.81 -20.95 -52.17
N GLY A 31 30.21 -19.84 -52.81
CA GLY A 31 30.58 -18.61 -52.11
C GLY A 31 29.42 -18.00 -51.32
N GLN A 32 28.22 -17.96 -51.91
CA GLN A 32 27.01 -17.49 -51.23
C GLN A 32 26.62 -18.38 -50.04
N VAL A 33 26.72 -19.70 -50.17
CA VAL A 33 26.44 -20.65 -49.08
C VAL A 33 27.41 -20.44 -47.93
N LYS A 34 28.72 -20.36 -48.19
CA LYS A 34 29.72 -20.08 -47.15
C LYS A 34 29.48 -18.74 -46.44
N ALA A 35 29.06 -17.72 -47.18
CA ALA A 35 28.72 -16.42 -46.59
C ALA A 35 27.49 -16.48 -45.69
N VAL A 36 26.50 -17.31 -46.03
CA VAL A 36 25.30 -17.54 -45.20
C VAL A 36 25.64 -18.36 -43.96
N GLU A 37 26.47 -19.39 -44.08
CA GLU A 37 26.94 -20.21 -42.95
C GLU A 37 27.85 -19.42 -41.99
N ALA A 38 28.64 -18.46 -42.52
CA ALA A 38 29.46 -17.57 -41.71
C ALA A 38 28.66 -16.45 -41.03
N ARG A 39 27.38 -16.26 -41.40
CA ARG A 39 26.52 -15.29 -40.73
C ARG A 39 26.20 -15.84 -39.33
N PRO A 40 26.42 -15.07 -38.25
CA PRO A 40 26.07 -15.54 -36.92
C PRO A 40 24.59 -15.95 -36.90
N ALA A 41 24.33 -17.18 -36.46
CA ALA A 41 23.00 -17.77 -36.48
C ALA A 41 22.09 -17.03 -35.48
N GLY A 42 21.26 -16.13 -36.00
CA GLY A 42 20.30 -15.36 -35.19
C GLY A 42 20.96 -14.34 -34.25
N LEU A 43 20.17 -13.38 -33.78
CA LEU A 43 20.52 -12.70 -32.53
C LEU A 43 20.60 -13.80 -31.48
N THR A 44 21.77 -13.98 -30.85
CA THR A 44 21.88 -14.91 -29.72
C THR A 44 20.90 -14.45 -28.64
N ALA A 45 20.48 -15.38 -27.77
CA ALA A 45 19.57 -15.03 -26.68
C ALA A 45 20.14 -13.90 -25.81
N GLU A 46 21.46 -13.85 -25.66
CA GLU A 46 22.18 -12.80 -24.93
C GLU A 46 22.11 -11.45 -25.65
N ALA A 47 22.33 -11.40 -26.97
CA ALA A 47 22.24 -10.17 -27.74
C ALA A 47 20.80 -9.61 -27.81
N LEU A 48 19.80 -10.50 -27.82
CA LEU A 48 18.40 -10.10 -27.73
C LEU A 48 18.06 -9.58 -26.32
N ALA A 49 18.55 -10.23 -25.26
CA ALA A 49 18.36 -9.77 -23.89
C ALA A 49 18.96 -8.38 -23.66
N GLU A 50 20.17 -8.12 -24.17
CA GLU A 50 20.83 -6.81 -24.06
C GLU A 50 20.03 -5.72 -24.81
N GLN A 51 19.46 -6.04 -25.98
CA GLN A 51 18.60 -5.11 -26.71
C GLN A 51 17.28 -4.85 -25.98
N VAL A 52 16.69 -5.86 -25.35
CA VAL A 52 15.47 -5.70 -24.54
C VAL A 52 15.74 -4.81 -23.33
N GLU A 53 16.83 -5.05 -22.59
CA GLU A 53 17.23 -4.17 -21.48
C GLU A 53 17.43 -2.72 -21.93
N ALA A 54 18.09 -2.50 -23.07
CA ALA A 54 18.29 -1.17 -23.62
C ALA A 54 16.98 -0.49 -24.02
N VAL A 55 16.00 -1.24 -24.53
CA VAL A 55 14.66 -0.73 -24.85
C VAL A 55 13.87 -0.42 -23.58
N GLU A 56 13.89 -1.30 -22.59
CA GLU A 56 13.24 -1.09 -21.29
C GLU A 56 13.77 0.15 -20.58
N ALA A 57 15.10 0.33 -20.56
CA ALA A 57 15.72 1.52 -19.98
C ALA A 57 15.27 2.82 -20.66
N ARG A 58 15.14 2.82 -22.00
CA ARG A 58 14.65 3.97 -22.77
C ARG A 58 13.18 4.26 -22.51
N VAL A 59 12.34 3.22 -22.44
CA VAL A 59 10.92 3.35 -22.14
C VAL A 59 10.72 3.93 -20.74
N LYS A 60 11.47 3.43 -19.74
CA LYS A 60 11.42 3.93 -18.37
C LYS A 60 11.82 5.41 -18.30
N SER A 61 12.94 5.79 -18.95
CA SER A 61 13.36 7.19 -18.99
C SER A 61 12.33 8.11 -19.64
N HIS A 62 11.66 7.68 -20.71
CA HIS A 62 10.59 8.46 -21.34
C HIS A 62 9.37 8.57 -20.45
N ALA A 63 8.99 7.51 -19.73
CA ALA A 63 7.88 7.52 -18.79
C ALA A 63 8.14 8.48 -17.63
N ASP A 64 9.35 8.46 -17.05
CA ASP A 64 9.76 9.35 -15.96
C ASP A 64 9.75 10.82 -16.41
N GLU A 65 10.26 11.11 -17.61
CA GLU A 65 10.26 12.47 -18.17
C GLU A 65 8.83 12.97 -18.47
N ALA A 66 7.97 12.11 -19.01
CA ALA A 66 6.58 12.43 -19.28
C ALA A 66 5.80 12.72 -17.98
N MET A 67 6.01 11.90 -16.94
CA MET A 67 5.36 12.07 -15.64
C MET A 67 5.83 13.36 -14.96
N ARG A 68 7.12 13.67 -15.02
CA ARG A 68 7.66 14.93 -14.52
C ARG A 68 7.03 16.14 -15.22
N LYS A 69 6.97 16.14 -16.56
CA LYS A 69 6.33 17.21 -17.34
C LYS A 69 4.83 17.35 -17.04
N ALA A 70 4.13 16.25 -16.83
CA ALA A 70 2.73 16.27 -16.44
C ALA A 70 2.53 16.88 -15.04
N MET A 71 3.38 16.53 -14.09
CA MET A 71 3.36 17.06 -12.73
C MET A 71 3.67 18.57 -12.70
N GLU A 72 4.70 19.01 -13.42
CA GLU A 72 5.04 20.45 -13.54
C GLU A 72 3.87 21.26 -14.13
N ARG A 73 3.17 20.74 -15.15
CA ARG A 73 1.98 21.38 -15.72
C ARG A 73 0.79 21.39 -14.77
N GLY A 74 0.59 20.32 -14.00
CA GLY A 74 -0.47 20.22 -13.00
C GLY A 74 -0.29 21.24 -11.88
N PHE A 75 0.92 21.37 -11.34
CA PHE A 75 1.22 22.35 -10.29
C PHE A 75 1.06 23.79 -10.77
N ALA A 76 1.51 24.12 -11.99
CA ALA A 76 1.31 25.46 -12.55
C ALA A 76 -0.17 25.80 -12.71
N ALA A 77 -0.98 24.89 -13.25
CA ALA A 77 -2.42 25.09 -13.40
C ALA A 77 -3.15 25.26 -12.05
N GLN A 78 -2.71 24.54 -11.02
CA GLN A 78 -3.28 24.64 -9.68
C GLN A 78 -2.86 25.93 -8.97
N GLU A 79 -1.62 26.39 -9.16
CA GLU A 79 -1.16 27.68 -8.67
C GLU A 79 -1.96 28.84 -9.29
N ASP A 80 -2.17 28.80 -10.61
CA ASP A 80 -2.97 29.79 -11.32
C ASP A 80 -4.43 29.81 -10.82
N GLY A 81 -5.02 28.63 -10.58
CA GLY A 81 -6.36 28.50 -10.01
C GLY A 81 -6.46 29.07 -8.59
N LEU A 82 -5.49 28.79 -7.72
CA LEU A 82 -5.42 29.33 -6.37
C LEU A 82 -5.26 30.86 -6.38
N ARG A 83 -4.40 31.40 -7.25
CA ARG A 83 -4.23 32.85 -7.42
C ARG A 83 -5.53 33.52 -7.84
N GLN A 84 -6.27 32.90 -8.76
CA GLN A 84 -7.56 33.42 -9.20
C GLN A 84 -8.61 33.41 -8.08
N ILE A 85 -8.70 32.32 -7.30
CA ILE A 85 -9.60 32.23 -6.14
C ILE A 85 -9.25 33.29 -5.09
N VAL A 86 -7.97 33.46 -4.75
CA VAL A 86 -7.54 34.48 -3.77
C VAL A 86 -7.93 35.89 -4.25
N LYS A 87 -7.76 36.16 -5.55
CA LYS A 87 -8.16 37.43 -6.15
C LYS A 87 -9.68 37.66 -6.03
N GLU A 88 -10.48 36.68 -6.44
CA GLU A 88 -11.95 36.75 -6.36
C GLU A 88 -12.44 36.89 -4.91
N CYS A 89 -11.83 36.18 -3.96
CA CYS A 89 -12.14 36.32 -2.54
C CYS A 89 -11.74 37.69 -1.99
N SER A 90 -10.64 38.27 -2.45
CA SER A 90 -10.20 39.60 -2.01
C SER A 90 -11.11 40.73 -2.55
N GLU A 91 -11.71 40.55 -3.72
CA GLU A 91 -12.64 41.53 -4.32
C GLU A 91 -14.05 41.44 -3.70
N LEU A 92 -14.38 40.31 -3.05
CA LEU A 92 -15.66 40.10 -2.35
C LEU A 92 -15.65 40.59 -0.89
N TYR A 93 -14.49 40.96 -0.33
CA TYR A 93 -14.34 41.33 1.07
C TYR A 93 -13.54 42.63 1.21
N ASP A 94 -14.24 43.76 1.16
CA ASP A 94 -13.79 45.00 1.79
C ASP A 94 -14.72 45.31 2.98
N PRO A 95 -14.61 44.59 4.12
CA PRO A 95 -15.26 45.06 5.31
C PRO A 95 -14.43 46.23 5.82
N GLU A 96 -15.00 47.43 5.82
CA GLU A 96 -14.59 48.47 6.75
C GLU A 96 -14.70 47.86 8.16
N LEU A 97 -13.59 47.32 8.66
CA LEU A 97 -13.55 46.63 9.94
C LEU A 97 -13.90 47.67 11.01
N PRO A 98 -14.81 47.35 11.95
CA PRO A 98 -15.08 48.24 13.07
C PRO A 98 -13.77 48.48 13.84
N ASP A 99 -13.63 49.66 14.43
CA ASP A 99 -12.44 50.04 15.21
C ASP A 99 -12.37 49.21 16.50
N ILE A 100 -11.83 47.99 16.36
CA ILE A 100 -11.61 47.04 17.45
C ILE A 100 -10.85 47.69 18.62
N PRO A 101 -9.78 48.50 18.39
CA PRO A 101 -9.15 49.27 19.47
C PRO A 101 -10.13 50.12 20.30
N ALA A 102 -11.05 50.84 19.66
CA ALA A 102 -12.04 51.65 20.37
C ALA A 102 -12.99 50.80 21.22
N MET A 103 -13.46 49.67 20.68
CA MET A 103 -14.36 48.76 21.39
C MET A 103 -13.68 48.11 22.61
N VAL A 104 -12.41 47.73 22.48
CA VAL A 104 -11.65 47.16 23.59
C VAL A 104 -11.39 48.20 24.68
N ALA A 105 -11.11 49.45 24.30
CA ALA A 105 -10.89 50.52 25.26
C ALA A 105 -12.15 50.77 26.13
N GLU A 106 -13.33 50.82 25.51
CA GLU A 106 -14.60 51.00 26.21
C GLU A 106 -14.90 49.84 27.19
N ALA A 107 -14.73 48.59 26.72
CA ALA A 107 -14.96 47.40 27.54
C ALA A 107 -14.00 47.31 28.74
N VAL A 108 -12.73 47.69 28.56
CA VAL A 108 -11.74 47.71 29.64
C VAL A 108 -12.07 48.80 30.66
N GLU A 109 -12.53 49.97 30.23
CA GLU A 109 -12.92 51.05 31.15
C GLU A 109 -14.11 50.65 32.02
N GLU A 110 -15.12 50.01 31.44
CA GLU A 110 -16.28 49.52 32.18
C GLU A 110 -15.90 48.44 33.20
N ALA A 111 -15.07 47.48 32.80
CA ALA A 111 -14.60 46.42 33.68
C ALA A 111 -13.82 46.96 34.89
N VAL A 112 -12.94 47.94 34.68
CA VAL A 112 -12.15 48.54 35.76
C VAL A 112 -13.02 49.30 36.76
N LYS A 113 -14.09 49.99 36.32
CA LYS A 113 -15.04 50.67 37.22
C LYS A 113 -15.78 49.72 38.15
N SER A 114 -15.94 48.45 37.76
CA SER A 114 -16.70 47.46 38.52
C SER A 114 -15.91 46.76 39.63
N ILE A 115 -14.60 46.97 39.73
CA ILE A 115 -13.75 46.31 40.74
C ILE A 115 -13.92 46.99 42.11
N PRO A 116 -14.45 46.30 43.13
CA PRO A 116 -14.58 46.85 44.47
C PRO A 116 -13.21 47.04 45.13
N ALA A 117 -13.05 48.10 45.92
CA ALA A 117 -11.81 48.35 46.64
C ALA A 117 -11.49 47.23 47.64
N PRO A 118 -10.23 46.76 47.73
CA PRO A 118 -9.84 45.73 48.68
C PRO A 118 -9.98 46.24 50.11
N GLN A 119 -10.40 45.35 51.02
CA GLN A 119 -10.47 45.62 52.46
C GLN A 119 -9.35 44.88 53.20
N ASP A 120 -8.69 45.58 54.11
CA ASP A 120 -7.64 44.99 54.94
C ASP A 120 -8.23 44.10 56.05
N GLY A 121 -7.63 42.93 56.25
CA GLY A 121 -7.96 42.00 57.32
C GLY A 121 -7.37 42.44 58.67
N LYS A 122 -8.06 42.14 59.78
CA LYS A 122 -7.53 42.37 61.14
C LYS A 122 -6.59 41.23 61.56
N ASP A 123 -5.52 41.58 62.28
CA ASP A 123 -4.54 40.63 62.81
C ASP A 123 -5.11 39.69 63.88
N GLY A 124 -4.66 38.44 63.87
CA GLY A 124 -5.02 37.41 64.86
C GLY A 124 -4.21 37.50 66.17
N ALA A 125 -4.84 37.15 67.29
CA ALA A 125 -4.20 37.16 68.61
C ALA A 125 -3.20 36.00 68.80
N ARG A 126 -2.16 36.24 69.62
CA ARG A 126 -1.05 35.32 69.91
C ARG A 126 -1.47 34.20 70.88
N GLY A 127 -1.16 32.94 70.56
CA GLY A 127 -1.38 31.78 71.43
C GLY A 127 -0.34 31.62 72.55
N GLU A 128 -0.75 31.01 73.67
CA GLU A 128 0.10 30.77 74.85
C GLU A 128 0.96 29.49 74.76
N ARG A 129 2.01 29.42 75.58
CA ARG A 129 3.07 28.39 75.58
C ARG A 129 2.74 27.24 76.53
N GLY A 130 2.92 25.99 76.09
CA GLY A 130 2.75 24.79 76.92
C GLY A 130 3.97 24.41 77.77
N GLU A 131 3.73 23.69 78.87
CA GLU A 131 4.72 23.21 79.86
C GLU A 131 5.26 21.79 79.57
N PRO A 132 6.43 21.38 80.13
CA PRO A 132 7.09 20.10 79.81
C PRO A 132 6.61 18.91 80.68
N GLY A 133 6.55 17.71 80.09
CA GLY A 133 6.07 16.48 80.75
C GLY A 133 7.13 15.65 81.50
N ARG A 134 6.69 14.79 82.43
CA ARG A 134 7.48 13.82 83.22
C ARG A 134 7.10 12.35 82.93
N ASP A 135 7.93 11.45 83.47
CA ASP A 135 8.14 10.00 83.25
C ASP A 135 6.94 9.07 82.96
N GLY A 136 7.25 7.94 82.29
CA GLY A 136 6.34 7.17 81.44
C GLY A 136 5.34 6.23 82.15
N LEU A 137 4.09 6.30 81.68
CA LEU A 137 2.99 5.39 81.96
C LEU A 137 2.99 4.19 80.99
N ASP A 138 2.67 3.00 81.50
CA ASP A 138 2.42 1.80 80.70
C ASP A 138 1.00 1.78 80.12
N VAL A 139 0.81 1.15 78.95
CA VAL A 139 -0.52 1.00 78.33
C VAL A 139 -1.20 -0.26 78.82
N LYS A 140 -2.40 -0.12 79.37
CA LYS A 140 -3.24 -1.21 79.88
C LYS A 140 -4.18 -1.77 78.82
N ASP A 141 -4.74 -0.92 77.96
CA ASP A 141 -5.67 -1.33 76.91
C ASP A 141 -5.66 -0.35 75.72
N LEU A 142 -6.07 -0.80 74.54
CA LEU A 142 -6.25 0.05 73.36
C LEU A 142 -7.59 -0.24 72.71
N PHE A 143 -8.35 0.82 72.44
CA PHE A 143 -9.61 0.70 71.73
C PHE A 143 -9.81 1.80 70.70
N ARG A 144 -10.61 1.49 69.69
CA ARG A 144 -10.98 2.42 68.62
C ARG A 144 -12.18 3.25 69.06
N ALA A 145 -12.03 4.56 69.10
CA ALA A 145 -13.13 5.49 69.36
C ALA A 145 -13.84 5.88 68.06
N ASP A 146 -15.04 6.45 68.19
CA ASP A 146 -15.80 6.99 67.07
C ASP A 146 -15.01 8.10 66.36
N GLY A 147 -15.04 8.09 65.03
CA GLY A 147 -14.22 8.98 64.18
C GLY A 147 -12.84 8.45 63.81
N GLY A 148 -12.55 7.16 64.03
CA GLY A 148 -11.34 6.49 63.50
C GLY A 148 -10.06 6.80 64.27
N ARG A 149 -10.19 7.27 65.52
CA ARG A 149 -9.08 7.62 66.42
C ARG A 149 -8.78 6.47 67.37
N LEU A 150 -7.51 6.29 67.69
CA LEU A 150 -7.03 5.26 68.59
C LEU A 150 -6.79 5.85 69.97
N ILE A 151 -7.44 5.29 70.99
CA ILE A 151 -7.29 5.72 72.38
C ILE A 151 -6.59 4.60 73.16
N ALA A 152 -5.54 4.96 73.89
CA ALA A 152 -4.87 4.10 74.85
C ALA A 152 -5.39 4.38 76.27
N VAL A 153 -5.73 3.34 77.01
CA VAL A 153 -5.95 3.41 78.46
C VAL A 153 -4.64 3.05 79.12
N MET A 154 -4.16 3.93 79.99
CA MET A 154 -2.91 3.75 80.70
C MET A 154 -3.11 2.96 82.00
N SER A 155 -2.03 2.46 82.57
CA SER A 155 -2.05 1.62 83.78
C SER A 155 -2.58 2.34 85.03
N ASP A 156 -2.49 3.66 85.08
CA ASP A 156 -3.05 4.51 86.15
C ASP A 156 -4.55 4.83 85.96
N GLY A 157 -5.17 4.33 84.90
CA GLY A 157 -6.59 4.55 84.58
C GLY A 157 -6.85 5.81 83.75
N THR A 158 -5.83 6.58 83.39
CA THR A 158 -5.97 7.71 82.45
C THR A 158 -6.10 7.23 81.00
N THR A 159 -6.64 8.08 80.12
CA THR A 159 -6.77 7.77 78.69
C THR A 159 -6.02 8.78 77.83
N LYS A 160 -5.30 8.31 76.81
CA LYS A 160 -4.53 9.13 75.88
C LYS A 160 -4.97 8.88 74.44
N ASP A 161 -5.36 9.95 73.74
CA ASP A 161 -5.64 9.90 72.31
C ASP A 161 -4.33 9.86 71.53
N LEU A 162 -4.11 8.78 70.79
CA LEU A 162 -2.93 8.55 69.95
C LEU A 162 -3.13 9.04 68.51
N GLY A 163 -4.31 9.57 68.20
CA GLY A 163 -4.65 10.16 66.90
C GLY A 163 -5.37 9.21 65.96
N VAL A 164 -5.52 9.65 64.71
CA VAL A 164 -6.24 8.93 63.66
C VAL A 164 -5.41 7.73 63.19
N PHE A 165 -5.98 6.53 63.20
CA PHE A 165 -5.27 5.28 62.91
C PHE A 165 -5.32 4.85 61.44
N VAL A 166 -6.14 5.51 60.62
CA VAL A 166 -6.23 5.24 59.17
C VAL A 166 -5.46 6.33 58.42
N GLY A 167 -4.40 5.95 57.73
CA GLY A 167 -3.67 6.85 56.81
C GLY A 167 -4.60 7.30 55.68
N LYS A 168 -4.40 8.51 55.17
CA LYS A 168 -5.12 8.96 53.96
C LYS A 168 -4.74 8.04 52.80
N ASP A 169 -5.71 7.69 51.95
CA ASP A 169 -5.44 6.93 50.74
C ASP A 169 -4.38 7.64 49.89
N GLY A 170 -3.53 6.87 49.23
CA GLY A 170 -2.55 7.42 48.30
C GLY A 170 -3.25 8.11 47.13
N GLU A 171 -2.64 9.18 46.63
CA GLU A 171 -3.14 9.85 45.41
C GLU A 171 -3.23 8.83 44.27
N PRO A 172 -4.30 8.88 43.44
CA PRO A 172 -4.40 8.05 42.26
C PRO A 172 -3.16 8.19 41.37
N GLY A 173 -2.68 7.06 40.83
CA GLY A 173 -1.61 7.08 39.84
C GLY A 173 -2.00 7.93 38.63
N ARG A 174 -1.01 8.58 37.99
CA ARG A 174 -1.27 9.31 36.75
C ARG A 174 -1.63 8.34 35.63
N ASP A 175 -2.58 8.74 34.79
CA ASP A 175 -2.93 7.98 33.60
C ASP A 175 -1.72 7.87 32.66
N GLY A 176 -1.66 6.75 31.93
CA GLY A 176 -0.66 6.56 30.87
C GLY A 176 -0.87 7.55 29.73
N ALA A 177 0.20 7.85 29.00
CA ALA A 177 0.08 8.65 27.78
C ALA A 177 -0.71 7.88 26.70
N ASP A 178 -1.54 8.60 25.96
CA ASP A 178 -2.27 8.03 24.82
C ASP A 178 -1.31 7.51 23.75
N GLY A 179 -1.73 6.44 23.08
CA GLY A 179 -1.04 5.91 21.91
C GLY A 179 -1.07 6.92 20.76
N LYS A 180 -0.09 6.83 19.84
CA LYS A 180 -0.15 7.60 18.60
C LYS A 180 -1.27 7.08 17.71
N ASP A 181 -1.95 7.99 17.02
CA ASP A 181 -2.94 7.65 16.01
C ASP A 181 -2.30 6.80 14.89
N GLY A 182 -3.06 5.83 14.38
CA GLY A 182 -2.67 5.03 13.23
C GLY A 182 -2.69 5.85 11.94
N SER A 183 -1.87 5.49 10.96
CA SER A 183 -1.94 6.10 9.62
C SER A 183 -3.27 5.82 8.94
N ASP A 184 -3.76 6.79 8.15
CA ASP A 184 -4.96 6.62 7.33
C ASP A 184 -4.85 5.45 6.35
N GLY A 185 -5.98 4.79 6.07
CA GLY A 185 -6.07 3.69 5.10
C GLY A 185 -5.77 4.10 3.66
N LEU A 186 -5.68 3.12 2.75
CA LEU A 186 -5.58 3.34 1.30
C LEU A 186 -6.96 3.65 0.72
N GLY A 187 -7.03 4.68 -0.13
CA GLY A 187 -8.27 5.19 -0.74
C GLY A 187 -8.57 4.57 -2.10
N PHE A 188 -9.65 5.04 -2.73
CA PHE A 188 -9.98 4.66 -4.11
C PHE A 188 -9.04 5.33 -5.13
N GLU A 189 -8.50 6.50 -4.82
CA GLU A 189 -7.47 7.15 -5.65
C GLU A 189 -6.16 6.36 -5.74
N ASP A 190 -5.88 5.51 -4.75
CA ASP A 190 -4.70 4.64 -4.73
C ASP A 190 -4.90 3.35 -5.54
N MET A 191 -6.11 3.11 -6.09
CA MET A 191 -6.52 1.84 -6.68
C MET A 191 -6.27 1.75 -8.20
N SER A 192 -5.71 0.63 -8.65
CA SER A 192 -5.61 0.24 -10.05
C SER A 192 -6.05 -1.22 -10.28
N PHE A 193 -6.38 -1.56 -11.52
CA PHE A 193 -6.69 -2.92 -11.94
C PHE A 193 -5.65 -3.42 -12.93
N GLU A 194 -5.09 -4.60 -12.64
CA GLU A 194 -4.14 -5.31 -13.50
C GLU A 194 -4.70 -6.72 -13.78
N PHE A 195 -4.25 -7.37 -14.85
CA PHE A 195 -4.54 -8.78 -15.11
C PHE A 195 -3.29 -9.60 -14.84
N ASP A 196 -3.43 -10.74 -14.14
CA ASP A 196 -2.32 -11.69 -14.02
C ASP A 196 -2.10 -12.47 -15.33
N GLU A 197 -1.03 -13.28 -15.36
CA GLU A 197 -0.66 -14.12 -16.52
C GLU A 197 -1.78 -15.09 -16.94
N HIS A 198 -2.74 -15.35 -16.06
CA HIS A 198 -3.89 -16.22 -16.30
C HIS A 198 -5.16 -15.43 -16.64
N GLY A 199 -5.09 -14.11 -16.78
CA GLY A 199 -6.21 -13.24 -17.14
C GLY A 199 -7.15 -12.92 -15.98
N ARG A 200 -6.71 -13.09 -14.72
CA ARG A 200 -7.51 -12.76 -13.54
C ARG A 200 -7.27 -11.32 -13.13
N VAL A 201 -8.34 -10.64 -12.73
CA VAL A 201 -8.27 -9.24 -12.27
C VAL A 201 -7.64 -9.18 -10.88
N ILE A 202 -6.61 -8.35 -10.75
CA ILE A 202 -5.97 -7.96 -9.50
C ILE A 202 -6.33 -6.50 -9.24
N ALA A 203 -6.94 -6.22 -8.09
CA ALA A 203 -7.04 -4.87 -7.56
C ALA A 203 -5.78 -4.57 -6.74
N LYS A 204 -5.06 -3.52 -7.13
CA LYS A 204 -3.82 -3.08 -6.49
C LYS A 204 -4.02 -1.70 -5.91
N PHE A 205 -3.56 -1.49 -4.69
CA PHE A 205 -3.62 -0.22 -3.97
C PHE A 205 -2.21 0.22 -3.67
N GLN A 206 -1.82 1.40 -4.14
CA GLN A 206 -0.46 1.90 -3.97
C GLN A 206 -0.42 3.38 -3.59
N ARG A 207 0.22 3.67 -2.46
CA ARG A 207 0.51 5.03 -1.99
C ARG A 207 1.94 5.11 -1.45
N GLY A 208 2.82 5.79 -2.18
CA GLY A 208 4.26 5.80 -1.87
C GLY A 208 4.83 4.36 -1.86
N ASP A 209 5.45 3.99 -0.75
CA ASP A 209 6.04 2.65 -0.55
C ASP A 209 5.03 1.59 -0.09
N VAL A 210 3.79 1.97 0.23
CA VAL A 210 2.75 1.02 0.65
C VAL A 210 2.05 0.45 -0.58
N VAL A 211 2.27 -0.84 -0.83
CA VAL A 211 1.59 -1.60 -1.90
C VAL A 211 0.79 -2.74 -1.28
N LYS A 212 -0.50 -2.83 -1.63
CA LYS A 212 -1.37 -3.97 -1.29
C LYS A 212 -2.08 -4.46 -2.54
N SER A 213 -2.28 -5.76 -2.67
CA SER A 213 -3.02 -6.33 -3.79
C SER A 213 -3.98 -7.40 -3.33
N VAL A 214 -5.10 -7.53 -4.05
CA VAL A 214 -6.09 -8.59 -3.86
C VAL A 214 -6.56 -9.09 -5.22
N ARG A 215 -6.54 -10.41 -5.40
CA ARG A 215 -7.11 -11.06 -6.58
C ARG A 215 -8.63 -11.06 -6.44
N LEU A 216 -9.33 -10.51 -7.42
CA LEU A 216 -10.78 -10.48 -7.42
C LEU A 216 -11.36 -11.86 -7.78
N PRO A 217 -12.46 -12.28 -7.13
CA PRO A 217 -13.16 -13.49 -7.53
C PRO A 217 -13.78 -13.31 -8.92
N GLY A 218 -13.62 -14.31 -9.77
CA GLY A 218 -14.13 -14.28 -11.14
C GLY A 218 -14.04 -15.64 -11.82
N ILE A 219 -14.75 -15.77 -12.95
CA ILE A 219 -14.65 -16.93 -13.83
C ILE A 219 -13.71 -16.58 -14.98
N VAL A 220 -12.71 -17.43 -15.23
CA VAL A 220 -11.78 -17.29 -16.36
C VAL A 220 -12.02 -18.42 -17.36
N ASP A 221 -12.37 -18.10 -18.60
CA ASP A 221 -12.52 -19.12 -19.64
C ASP A 221 -11.15 -19.63 -20.10
N ARG A 222 -10.89 -20.92 -19.88
CA ARG A 222 -9.67 -21.64 -20.28
C ARG A 222 -9.88 -22.47 -21.54
N GLY A 223 -11.06 -22.43 -22.14
CA GLY A 223 -11.41 -23.20 -23.34
C GLY A 223 -11.59 -24.69 -23.06
N PRO A 224 -11.28 -25.57 -24.04
CA PRO A 224 -11.39 -27.02 -23.85
C PRO A 224 -10.42 -27.56 -22.80
N TYR A 225 -10.89 -28.48 -21.95
CA TYR A 225 -10.04 -29.17 -20.97
C TYR A 225 -8.89 -29.92 -21.66
N LYS A 226 -7.68 -29.81 -21.10
CA LYS A 226 -6.49 -30.54 -21.55
C LYS A 226 -5.94 -31.38 -20.39
N SER A 227 -5.74 -32.66 -20.67
CA SER A 227 -5.17 -33.59 -19.68
C SER A 227 -3.75 -33.18 -19.33
N GLY A 228 -3.46 -33.08 -18.04
CA GLY A 228 -2.13 -32.68 -17.52
C GLY A 228 -1.91 -31.16 -17.43
N GLU A 229 -2.85 -30.33 -17.87
CA GLU A 229 -2.84 -28.89 -17.60
C GLU A 229 -3.37 -28.64 -16.17
N SER A 230 -2.77 -27.68 -15.46
CA SER A 230 -3.23 -27.25 -14.14
C SER A 230 -4.20 -26.09 -14.27
N TYR A 231 -5.25 -26.11 -13.46
CA TYR A 231 -6.30 -25.10 -13.40
C TYR A 231 -6.40 -24.53 -11.99
N GLU A 232 -6.72 -23.24 -11.89
CA GLU A 232 -6.92 -22.55 -10.63
C GLU A 232 -8.41 -22.36 -10.32
N LYS A 233 -8.74 -22.14 -9.04
CA LYS A 233 -10.11 -21.86 -8.59
C LYS A 233 -10.78 -20.77 -9.44
N GLY A 234 -11.95 -21.05 -10.00
CA GLY A 234 -12.67 -20.12 -10.88
C GLY A 234 -12.35 -20.29 -12.37
N ASP A 235 -11.37 -21.09 -12.75
CA ASP A 235 -11.16 -21.45 -14.15
C ASP A 235 -12.35 -22.26 -14.67
N ALA A 236 -12.84 -21.91 -15.85
CA ALA A 236 -13.90 -22.60 -16.56
C ALA A 236 -13.33 -23.35 -17.76
N VAL A 237 -13.72 -24.62 -17.91
CA VAL A 237 -13.34 -25.45 -19.06
C VAL A 237 -14.54 -26.14 -19.67
N SER A 238 -14.48 -26.35 -20.99
CA SER A 238 -15.41 -27.20 -21.71
C SER A 238 -14.91 -28.65 -21.72
N TYR A 239 -15.72 -29.59 -21.21
CA TYR A 239 -15.41 -31.02 -21.25
C TYR A 239 -16.67 -31.88 -21.34
N GLY A 240 -16.68 -32.83 -22.29
CA GLY A 240 -17.83 -33.73 -22.48
C GLY A 240 -19.14 -33.00 -22.85
N GLY A 241 -19.04 -31.89 -23.59
CA GLY A 241 -20.18 -31.04 -23.96
C GLY A 241 -20.78 -30.22 -22.80
N SER A 242 -20.11 -30.19 -21.65
CA SER A 242 -20.53 -29.47 -20.45
C SER A 242 -19.49 -28.42 -20.08
N LEU A 243 -19.91 -27.37 -19.37
CA LEU A 243 -19.03 -26.36 -18.79
C LEU A 243 -18.79 -26.69 -17.32
N TRP A 244 -17.54 -26.68 -16.91
CA TRP A 244 -17.10 -27.00 -15.55
C TRP A 244 -16.29 -25.83 -14.98
N ILE A 245 -16.46 -25.54 -13.70
CA ILE A 245 -15.71 -24.48 -12.99
C ILE A 245 -14.88 -25.13 -11.88
N ALA A 246 -13.57 -24.93 -11.91
CA ALA A 246 -12.66 -25.39 -10.87
C ALA A 246 -13.01 -24.75 -9.52
N GLN A 247 -13.12 -25.55 -8.46
CA GLN A 247 -13.45 -25.08 -7.11
C GLN A 247 -12.22 -24.79 -6.25
N ASP A 248 -11.09 -25.41 -6.59
CA ASP A 248 -9.75 -25.21 -6.04
C ASP A 248 -8.71 -25.47 -7.14
N ALA A 249 -7.42 -25.28 -6.83
CA ALA A 249 -6.34 -25.65 -7.74
C ALA A 249 -6.40 -27.16 -8.03
N THR A 250 -6.48 -27.53 -9.30
CA THR A 250 -6.68 -28.93 -9.72
C THR A 250 -6.10 -29.21 -11.10
N ASN A 251 -5.58 -30.42 -11.28
CA ASN A 251 -5.25 -31.01 -12.59
C ASN A 251 -6.15 -32.22 -12.90
N GLU A 252 -7.14 -32.48 -12.05
CA GLU A 252 -8.06 -33.58 -12.19
C GLU A 252 -8.96 -33.40 -13.40
N LYS A 253 -9.57 -34.48 -13.85
CA LYS A 253 -10.53 -34.47 -14.94
C LYS A 253 -11.88 -33.87 -14.46
N PRO A 254 -12.58 -33.06 -15.29
CA PRO A 254 -13.90 -32.52 -14.93
C PRO A 254 -15.00 -33.57 -15.08
N ASP A 255 -15.16 -34.42 -14.07
CA ASP A 255 -16.12 -35.54 -14.08
C ASP A 255 -17.07 -35.55 -12.86
N GLY A 256 -17.07 -34.48 -12.07
CA GLY A 256 -17.91 -34.34 -10.87
C GLY A 256 -17.20 -34.66 -9.56
N GLY A 257 -15.88 -34.84 -9.58
CA GLY A 257 -15.03 -34.83 -8.38
C GLY A 257 -15.05 -33.49 -7.62
N LYS A 258 -14.41 -33.43 -6.45
CA LYS A 258 -14.40 -32.23 -5.58
C LYS A 258 -13.75 -31.01 -6.22
N GLY A 259 -12.78 -31.23 -7.12
CA GLY A 259 -12.07 -30.14 -7.82
C GLY A 259 -12.94 -29.39 -8.83
N TRP A 260 -14.06 -29.96 -9.29
CA TRP A 260 -14.85 -29.42 -10.38
C TRP A 260 -16.34 -29.33 -10.05
N ARG A 261 -16.93 -28.16 -10.30
CA ARG A 261 -18.38 -27.97 -10.25
C ARG A 261 -18.95 -27.92 -11.66
N LEU A 262 -19.97 -28.74 -11.93
CA LEU A 262 -20.74 -28.64 -13.17
C LEU A 262 -21.49 -27.29 -13.20
N ALA A 263 -21.13 -26.43 -14.15
CA ALA A 263 -21.76 -25.12 -14.32
C ALA A 263 -22.87 -25.17 -15.35
N VAL A 264 -22.65 -25.87 -16.47
CA VAL A 264 -23.64 -26.07 -17.53
C VAL A 264 -23.62 -27.53 -17.95
N LYS A 265 -24.77 -28.19 -17.92
CA LYS A 265 -24.94 -29.57 -18.36
C LYS A 265 -25.16 -29.63 -19.87
N LYS A 266 -24.52 -30.58 -20.55
CA LYS A 266 -24.82 -30.86 -21.96
C LYS A 266 -26.32 -31.10 -22.20
N GLY A 267 -26.82 -30.62 -23.34
CA GLY A 267 -28.17 -30.88 -23.81
C GLY A 267 -28.41 -32.37 -24.14
N ARG A 268 -29.69 -32.74 -24.29
CA ARG A 268 -30.05 -34.04 -24.87
C ARG A 268 -29.98 -33.93 -26.39
N ASP A 269 -29.39 -34.94 -27.03
CA ASP A 269 -29.39 -35.03 -28.48
C ASP A 269 -30.83 -35.16 -29.00
N ALA A 270 -31.13 -34.50 -30.11
CA ALA A 270 -32.41 -34.67 -30.79
C ALA A 270 -32.50 -36.12 -31.31
N ARG A 271 -33.66 -36.78 -31.12
CA ARG A 271 -33.91 -38.06 -31.78
C ARG A 271 -34.00 -37.80 -33.28
N ALA A 272 -33.23 -38.56 -34.06
CA ALA A 272 -33.44 -38.61 -35.50
C ALA A 272 -34.86 -39.16 -35.76
N SER A 273 -35.69 -38.34 -36.38
CA SER A 273 -36.99 -38.70 -36.94
C SER A 273 -36.83 -39.26 -38.35
#